data_AF-A0A0D1YU94-F1
#
_entry.id   AF-A0A0D1YU94-F1
#
_cell.length_a   1.000
_cell.length_b   1.000
_cell.length_c   1.000
_cell.angle_alpha   90.00
_cell.angle_beta   90.00
_cell.angle_gamma   90.00
#
_symmetry.space_group_name_H-M   'P 1'
#
loop_
_entity.id
_entity.type
_entity.pdbx_description
1 polymer ?
#
loop_
_entity_poly.entity_id
_entity_poly.type
_entity_poly.pdbx_seq_one_letter_code
_entity_poly.pdbx_strand_id
1 'polypeptide(L)'
;MSKPKAFLKHSKAKKKAEQALETADDFQAAGVDFEEAAGKWRAGDAVKSMRFFSRAIEVYDRGLQKFPNSLDLAYNKARVLLEVATHPVLVQQLQTPLLEVLQQALDAHRYALNLDQDNADALFNTAQVLTTIAEVYAKDPERPDQDALRQLEEALELQNRCLAIQELKLEESIQQQNEADAQTDAEDLQPAPSEDNNENIDDSDGTPANNKEEQWFSVVEPVTKETLIDTILAQLGTLSTLCSILSSTATSAPITSLAWVEEFSSKLIRTKLPILVQDAESETVQEVVLAKATFISTLLEAGYRTGSIDAPTYKKERDEAFKEPGLNLEKNFAALLVNANSLVSYNAALADRDSMIAESQAPQRWNALSAAIANMGSASKISGPVPDDIAETHFIRGNCSLLQVKLGHPPVSYQPAITNAVQLLKNADTFYRNASKLYQDEEQKAISQLRGTVSRALQAGTDLETALTQANLGQSSEWIRSQVEDMLEDGLIVLNASTT
;
A
#
# COMPACT_ATOMS: atom_id res chain seq x y z
N MET A 1 -34.73 29.17 53.34
CA MET A 1 -34.71 27.86 54.01
C MET A 1 -34.99 26.79 52.96
N SER A 2 -34.33 25.64 52.83
CA SER A 2 -33.09 25.10 53.37
C SER A 2 -32.82 23.77 52.64
N LYS A 3 -31.66 23.68 51.97
CA LYS A 3 -30.75 22.50 51.90
C LYS A 3 -31.14 21.20 51.12
N PRO A 4 -30.11 20.40 50.72
CA PRO A 4 -29.96 19.77 49.39
C PRO A 4 -29.54 18.27 49.42
N LYS A 5 -29.03 17.76 48.27
CA LYS A 5 -28.13 16.60 48.02
C LYS A 5 -28.74 15.20 47.84
N ALA A 6 -28.40 14.57 46.72
CA ALA A 6 -27.73 13.26 46.71
C ALA A 6 -26.81 13.12 45.46
N PHE A 7 -25.51 13.10 45.72
CA PHE A 7 -24.44 12.72 44.80
C PHE A 7 -24.47 11.19 44.62
N LEU A 8 -24.57 10.69 43.39
CA LEU A 8 -24.00 9.38 43.06
C LEU A 8 -22.48 9.55 42.94
N LYS A 9 -21.77 8.87 43.83
CA LYS A 9 -20.31 8.91 43.94
C LYS A 9 -19.66 8.50 42.62
N HIS A 10 -18.91 9.41 42.02
CA HIS A 10 -17.74 9.04 41.23
C HIS A 10 -16.85 8.15 42.10
N SER A 11 -16.65 6.90 41.69
CA SER A 11 -15.55 6.09 42.19
C SER A 11 -14.27 6.86 41.85
N LYS A 12 -13.60 7.36 42.89
CA LYS A 12 -12.29 7.99 42.76
C LYS A 12 -11.36 7.01 42.06
N ALA A 13 -10.70 7.47 41.01
CA ALA A 13 -9.52 6.84 40.46
C ALA A 13 -8.55 6.52 41.60
N LYS A 14 -8.44 5.25 41.97
CA LYS A 14 -7.29 4.76 42.70
C LYS A 14 -6.11 5.00 41.77
N LYS A 15 -5.07 5.70 42.27
CA LYS A 15 -3.73 5.61 41.69
C LYS A 15 -3.46 4.12 41.47
N LYS A 16 -3.35 3.65 40.21
CA LYS A 16 -2.85 2.32 39.90
C LYS A 16 -1.47 2.27 40.57
N ALA A 17 -1.36 1.60 41.72
CA ALA A 17 -0.09 1.00 42.11
C ALA A 17 0.36 0.18 40.90
N GLU A 18 1.64 0.19 40.55
CA GLU A 18 2.18 -0.72 39.53
C GLU A 18 1.63 -2.10 39.81
N GLN A 19 0.67 -2.53 38.98
CA GLN A 19 0.08 -3.85 39.07
C GLN A 19 1.22 -4.78 38.65
N ALA A 20 1.71 -5.59 39.59
CA ALA A 20 2.78 -6.53 39.27
C ALA A 20 2.26 -7.44 38.15
N LEU A 21 2.91 -7.38 36.98
CA LEU A 21 2.57 -8.23 35.85
C LEU A 21 3.20 -9.61 36.11
N GLU A 22 2.35 -10.59 36.41
CA GLU A 22 2.77 -11.91 36.85
C GLU A 22 2.51 -12.97 35.78
N THR A 23 1.41 -12.90 35.05
CA THR A 23 1.00 -13.86 34.01
C THR A 23 1.23 -13.30 32.60
N ALA A 24 1.25 -14.17 31.57
CA ALA A 24 1.32 -13.74 30.18
C ALA A 24 0.14 -12.81 29.82
N ASP A 25 -1.06 -13.14 30.28
CA ASP A 25 -2.28 -12.34 30.08
C ASP A 25 -2.17 -10.95 30.71
N ASP A 26 -1.51 -10.81 31.88
CA ASP A 26 -1.27 -9.50 32.49
C ASP A 26 -0.39 -8.62 31.59
N PHE A 27 0.69 -9.19 31.03
CA PHE A 27 1.55 -8.49 30.08
C PHE A 27 0.80 -8.15 28.79
N GLN A 28 -0.02 -9.07 28.28
CA GLN A 28 -0.82 -8.85 27.09
C GLN A 28 -1.80 -7.70 27.29
N ALA A 29 -2.59 -7.72 28.37
CA ALA A 29 -3.54 -6.67 28.70
C ALA A 29 -2.85 -5.31 28.89
N ALA A 30 -1.71 -5.28 29.58
CA ALA A 30 -0.94 -4.05 29.76
C ALA A 30 -0.37 -3.50 28.44
N GLY A 31 0.06 -4.38 27.52
CA GLY A 31 0.50 -4.00 26.18
C GLY A 31 -0.63 -3.38 25.36
N VAL A 32 -1.79 -4.05 25.33
CA VAL A 32 -3.00 -3.57 24.63
C VAL A 32 -3.46 -2.21 25.18
N ASP A 33 -3.45 -2.02 26.51
CA ASP A 33 -3.75 -0.73 27.16
C ASP A 33 -2.86 0.41 26.60
N PHE A 34 -1.58 0.12 26.35
CA PHE A 34 -0.65 1.09 25.76
C PHE A 34 -0.88 1.30 24.26
N GLU A 35 -1.20 0.25 23.50
CA GLU A 35 -1.56 0.38 22.08
C GLU A 35 -2.81 1.23 21.88
N GLU A 36 -3.88 0.98 22.65
CA GLU A 36 -5.09 1.79 22.59
C GLU A 36 -4.82 3.25 22.96
N ALA A 37 -3.97 3.48 23.96
CA ALA A 37 -3.54 4.81 24.31
C ALA A 37 -2.76 5.46 23.16
N ALA A 38 -1.87 4.72 22.50
CA ALA A 38 -1.12 5.20 21.34
C ALA A 38 -2.05 5.61 20.19
N GLY A 39 -3.05 4.78 19.87
CA GLY A 39 -4.04 5.05 18.83
C GLY A 39 -4.80 6.36 19.06
N LYS A 40 -5.16 6.69 20.31
CA LYS A 40 -5.86 7.93 20.68
C LYS A 40 -5.05 9.20 20.40
N TRP A 41 -3.72 9.12 20.45
CA TRP A 41 -2.84 10.28 20.17
C TRP A 41 -2.38 10.36 18.72
N ARG A 42 -2.62 9.31 17.91
CA ARG A 42 -2.04 9.16 16.58
C ARG A 42 -2.32 10.33 15.62
N ALA A 43 -3.55 10.83 15.59
CA ALA A 43 -3.96 11.93 14.71
C ALA A 43 -3.61 13.34 15.21
N GLY A 44 -3.14 13.48 16.47
CA GLY A 44 -2.90 14.79 17.09
C GLY A 44 -1.47 15.01 17.57
N ASP A 45 -0.92 14.06 18.31
CA ASP A 45 0.43 14.11 18.87
C ASP A 45 1.16 12.81 18.56
N ALA A 46 1.74 12.75 17.36
CA ALA A 46 2.46 11.60 16.84
C ALA A 46 3.63 11.19 17.74
N VAL A 47 4.36 12.17 18.30
CA VAL A 47 5.48 11.95 19.24
C VAL A 47 4.97 11.23 20.49
N LYS A 48 3.83 11.64 21.03
CA LYS A 48 3.23 10.99 22.19
C LYS A 48 2.67 9.62 21.87
N SER A 49 2.05 9.44 20.70
CA SER A 49 1.62 8.14 20.19
C SER A 49 2.81 7.16 20.16
N MET A 50 3.94 7.58 19.57
CA MET A 50 5.18 6.80 19.53
C MET A 50 5.70 6.40 20.90
N ARG A 51 5.62 7.29 21.90
CA ARG A 51 6.01 6.95 23.29
C ARG A 51 5.14 5.85 23.89
N PHE A 52 3.86 5.79 23.54
CA PHE A 52 2.97 4.73 24.00
C PHE A 52 3.25 3.41 23.28
N PHE A 53 3.47 3.41 21.96
CA PHE A 53 3.90 2.21 21.25
C PHE A 53 5.23 1.65 21.75
N SER A 54 6.20 2.53 22.03
CA SER A 54 7.48 2.12 22.63
C SER A 54 7.27 1.41 23.98
N ARG A 55 6.35 1.90 24.82
CA ARG A 55 6.00 1.25 26.09
C ARG A 55 5.28 -0.09 25.90
N ALA A 56 4.42 -0.21 24.88
CA ALA A 56 3.79 -1.48 24.55
C ALA A 56 4.86 -2.53 24.19
N ILE A 57 5.82 -2.17 23.34
CA ILE A 57 6.96 -3.03 22.97
C ILE A 57 7.77 -3.44 24.22
N GLU A 58 8.11 -2.49 25.10
CA GLU A 58 8.81 -2.78 26.36
C GLU A 58 8.04 -3.71 27.31
N VAL A 59 6.70 -3.63 27.31
CA VAL A 59 5.85 -4.56 28.08
C VAL A 59 5.92 -5.95 27.48
N TYR A 60 5.76 -6.08 26.16
CA TYR A 60 5.86 -7.37 25.49
C TYR A 60 7.23 -8.00 25.63
N ASP A 61 8.31 -7.23 25.54
CA ASP A 61 9.68 -7.71 25.76
C ASP A 61 9.86 -8.29 27.17
N ARG A 62 9.39 -7.59 28.20
CA ARG A 62 9.44 -8.11 29.59
C ARG A 62 8.56 -9.34 29.76
N GLY A 63 7.42 -9.40 29.07
CA GLY A 63 6.55 -10.58 29.05
C GLY A 63 7.26 -11.78 28.44
N LEU A 64 7.86 -11.62 27.26
CA LEU A 64 8.60 -12.67 26.54
C LEU A 64 9.86 -13.16 27.27
N GLN A 65 10.51 -12.30 28.07
CA GLN A 65 11.60 -12.74 28.95
C GLN A 65 11.12 -13.75 30.01
N LYS A 66 9.88 -13.63 30.49
CA LYS A 66 9.29 -14.57 31.46
C LYS A 66 8.56 -15.74 30.78
N PHE A 67 7.93 -15.47 29.65
CA PHE A 67 7.05 -16.38 28.91
C PHE A 67 7.49 -16.47 27.45
N PRO A 68 8.68 -17.05 27.17
CA PRO A 68 9.24 -17.06 25.82
C PRO A 68 8.33 -17.77 24.80
N ASN A 69 7.58 -18.78 25.23
CA ASN A 69 6.72 -19.55 24.33
C ASN A 69 5.30 -18.95 24.18
N SER A 70 5.05 -17.73 24.65
CA SER A 70 3.75 -17.08 24.47
C SER A 70 3.63 -16.52 23.05
N LEU A 71 2.81 -17.17 22.23
CA LEU A 71 2.50 -16.71 20.88
C LEU A 71 1.82 -15.34 20.89
N ASP A 72 0.88 -15.09 21.80
CA ASP A 72 0.16 -13.80 21.87
C ASP A 72 1.09 -12.62 22.14
N LEU A 73 2.03 -12.76 23.07
CA LEU A 73 3.01 -11.71 23.35
C LEU A 73 3.97 -11.50 22.17
N ALA A 74 4.41 -12.59 21.54
CA ALA A 74 5.30 -12.55 20.38
C ALA A 74 4.62 -11.85 19.19
N TYR A 75 3.40 -12.27 18.86
CA TYR A 75 2.62 -11.76 17.75
C TYR A 75 2.25 -10.29 17.94
N ASN A 76 1.76 -9.89 19.13
CA ASN A 76 1.42 -8.49 19.38
C ASN A 76 2.64 -7.58 19.35
N LYS A 77 3.79 -8.00 19.88
CA LYS A 77 5.05 -7.25 19.73
C LYS A 77 5.38 -7.03 18.25
N ALA A 78 5.32 -8.10 17.45
CA ALA A 78 5.65 -8.05 16.04
C ALA A 78 4.69 -7.10 15.28
N ARG A 79 3.38 -7.22 15.52
CA ARG A 79 2.35 -6.34 14.94
C ARG A 79 2.58 -4.85 15.30
N VAL A 80 2.92 -4.54 16.55
CA VAL A 80 3.19 -3.14 16.95
C VAL A 80 4.45 -2.60 16.27
N LEU A 81 5.51 -3.41 16.13
CA LEU A 81 6.71 -3.01 15.40
C LEU A 81 6.40 -2.73 13.93
N LEU A 82 5.59 -3.57 13.28
CA LEU A 82 5.14 -3.35 11.90
C LEU A 82 4.33 -2.06 11.77
N GLU A 83 3.34 -1.83 12.64
CA GLU A 83 2.52 -0.59 12.67
C GLU A 83 3.40 0.67 12.79
N VAL A 84 4.37 0.65 13.69
CA VAL A 84 5.31 1.77 13.89
C VAL A 84 6.18 2.01 12.65
N ALA A 85 6.56 0.93 11.96
CA ALA A 85 7.44 0.98 10.79
C ALA A 85 6.71 1.33 9.48
N THR A 86 5.37 1.26 9.42
CA THR A 86 4.61 1.48 8.18
C THR A 86 3.63 2.63 8.25
N HIS A 87 3.13 3.00 9.44
CA HIS A 87 2.14 4.06 9.54
C HIS A 87 2.75 5.43 9.15
N PRO A 88 2.20 6.16 8.15
CA PRO A 88 2.84 7.36 7.57
C PRO A 88 3.22 8.44 8.60
N VAL A 89 2.34 8.66 9.59
CA VAL A 89 2.57 9.64 10.66
C VAL A 89 3.63 9.18 11.68
N LEU A 90 3.75 7.87 11.92
CA LEU A 90 4.65 7.33 12.94
C LEU A 90 6.07 7.18 12.41
N VAL A 91 6.21 6.78 11.14
CA VAL A 91 7.51 6.63 10.46
C VAL A 91 8.32 7.93 10.50
N GLN A 92 7.66 9.08 10.36
CA GLN A 92 8.30 10.40 10.44
C GLN A 92 8.87 10.74 11.82
N GLN A 93 8.50 9.97 12.86
CA GLN A 93 8.93 10.18 14.25
C GLN A 93 10.01 9.20 14.69
N LEU A 94 10.47 8.31 13.80
CA LEU A 94 11.52 7.35 14.11
C LEU A 94 12.84 8.07 14.40
N GLN A 95 13.50 7.66 15.49
CA GLN A 95 14.85 8.13 15.85
C GLN A 95 15.94 7.22 15.29
N THR A 96 15.54 6.05 14.81
CA THR A 96 16.39 5.00 14.25
C THR A 96 16.05 4.87 12.76
N PRO A 97 17.02 4.54 11.88
CA PRO A 97 16.73 4.32 10.47
C PRO A 97 15.59 3.33 10.26
N LEU A 98 14.68 3.64 9.32
CA LEU A 98 13.50 2.81 9.03
C LEU A 98 13.85 1.33 8.80
N LEU A 99 14.91 1.07 8.04
CA LEU A 99 15.36 -0.28 7.74
C LEU A 99 15.70 -1.09 9.00
N GLU A 100 16.31 -0.47 10.01
CA GLU A 100 16.63 -1.17 11.27
C GLU A 100 15.37 -1.50 12.07
N VAL A 101 14.34 -0.65 12.03
CA VAL A 101 13.04 -0.91 12.69
C VAL A 101 12.29 -2.02 11.96
N LEU A 102 12.30 -2.02 10.63
CA LEU A 102 11.73 -3.10 9.82
C LEU A 102 12.43 -4.43 10.06
N GLN A 103 13.77 -4.44 10.21
CA GLN A 103 14.49 -5.66 10.53
C GLN A 103 14.13 -6.20 11.92
N GLN A 104 13.92 -5.32 12.90
CA GLN A 104 13.41 -5.73 14.23
C GLN A 104 11.99 -6.29 14.15
N ALA A 105 11.13 -5.69 13.31
CA ALA A 105 9.78 -6.22 13.06
C ALA A 105 9.85 -7.62 12.42
N LEU A 106 10.72 -7.81 11.43
CA LEU A 106 10.92 -9.10 10.75
C LEU A 106 11.41 -10.17 11.73
N ASP A 107 12.37 -9.84 12.59
CA ASP A 107 12.89 -10.78 13.59
C ASP A 107 11.80 -11.17 14.61
N ALA A 108 10.97 -10.21 15.05
CA ALA A 108 9.83 -10.48 15.94
C ALA A 108 8.76 -11.36 15.27
N HIS A 109 8.47 -11.11 13.99
CA HIS A 109 7.54 -11.91 13.21
C HIS A 109 8.04 -13.34 12.98
N ARG A 110 9.33 -13.50 12.64
CA ARG A 110 9.98 -14.82 12.55
C ARG A 110 9.97 -15.55 13.88
N TYR A 111 10.13 -14.84 15.00
CA TYR A 111 10.00 -15.43 16.33
C TYR A 111 8.58 -15.96 16.57
N ALA A 112 7.53 -15.21 16.23
CA ALA A 112 6.15 -15.67 16.33
C ALA A 112 5.88 -16.90 15.44
N LEU A 113 6.37 -16.89 14.18
CA LEU A 113 6.25 -18.04 13.27
C LEU A 113 7.00 -19.28 13.75
N ASN A 114 8.09 -19.12 14.50
CA ASN A 114 8.77 -20.26 15.11
C ASN A 114 7.95 -20.92 16.22
N LEU A 115 7.05 -20.18 16.87
CA LEU A 115 6.12 -20.70 17.88
C LEU A 115 4.90 -21.38 17.23
N ASP A 116 4.38 -20.79 16.17
CA ASP A 116 3.30 -21.36 15.36
C ASP A 116 3.50 -21.06 13.87
N GLN A 117 3.93 -22.08 13.12
CA GLN A 117 4.28 -21.93 11.71
C GLN A 117 3.05 -21.79 10.80
N ASP A 118 1.87 -22.21 11.27
CA ASP A 118 0.61 -22.17 10.50
C ASP A 118 -0.30 -21.02 10.95
N ASN A 119 0.22 -20.08 11.74
CA ASN A 119 -0.50 -18.87 12.09
C ASN A 119 -0.64 -17.96 10.86
N ALA A 120 -1.85 -17.92 10.28
CA ALA A 120 -2.15 -17.19 9.06
C ALA A 120 -1.84 -15.68 9.16
N ASP A 121 -2.15 -15.05 10.29
CA ASP A 121 -1.91 -13.61 10.49
C ASP A 121 -0.41 -13.31 10.62
N ALA A 122 0.34 -14.15 11.32
CA ALA A 122 1.79 -14.04 11.39
C ALA A 122 2.42 -14.23 10.00
N LEU A 123 1.96 -15.19 9.20
CA LEU A 123 2.43 -15.38 7.82
C LEU A 123 2.16 -14.14 6.97
N PHE A 124 0.93 -13.62 7.00
CA PHE A 124 0.52 -12.43 6.25
C PHE A 124 1.35 -11.20 6.63
N ASN A 125 1.45 -10.90 7.93
CA ASN A 125 2.19 -9.73 8.41
C ASN A 125 3.70 -9.87 8.19
N THR A 126 4.27 -11.08 8.28
CA THR A 126 5.69 -11.32 7.94
C THR A 126 5.95 -10.98 6.47
N ALA A 127 5.05 -11.40 5.58
CA ALA A 127 5.16 -11.07 4.16
C ALA A 127 5.06 -9.56 3.91
N GLN A 128 4.17 -8.85 4.61
CA GLN A 128 4.09 -7.39 4.52
C GLN A 128 5.42 -6.72 4.91
N VAL A 129 6.04 -7.14 6.02
CA VAL A 129 7.36 -6.62 6.44
C VAL A 129 8.40 -6.85 5.36
N LEU A 130 8.47 -8.06 4.80
CA LEU A 130 9.42 -8.41 3.73
C LEU A 130 9.21 -7.55 2.48
N THR A 131 7.95 -7.33 2.06
CA THR A 131 7.62 -6.44 0.94
C THR A 131 8.08 -5.00 1.22
N THR A 132 7.83 -4.47 2.41
CA THR A 132 8.30 -3.12 2.77
C THR A 132 9.83 -3.02 2.83
N ILE A 133 10.53 -4.04 3.34
CA ILE A 133 12.01 -4.08 3.31
C ILE A 133 12.51 -4.08 1.86
N ALA A 134 11.86 -4.85 0.97
CA ALA A 134 12.23 -4.88 -0.44
C ALA A 134 12.09 -3.51 -1.12
N GLU A 135 11.04 -2.77 -0.81
CA GLU A 135 10.84 -1.40 -1.31
C GLU A 135 11.91 -0.43 -0.81
N VAL A 136 12.38 -0.59 0.43
CA VAL A 136 13.51 0.19 0.96
C VAL A 136 14.81 -0.19 0.26
N TYR A 137 15.06 -1.49 0.04
CA TYR A 137 16.24 -1.96 -0.70
C TYR A 137 16.27 -1.47 -2.15
N ALA A 138 15.13 -1.50 -2.85
CA ALA A 138 15.03 -1.04 -4.24
C ALA A 138 15.30 0.47 -4.42
N LYS A 139 15.22 1.26 -3.34
CA LYS A 139 15.53 2.70 -3.34
C LYS A 139 16.97 3.00 -2.96
N ASP A 140 17.74 2.01 -2.50
CA ASP A 140 19.13 2.16 -2.08
C ASP A 140 20.05 1.77 -3.26
N PRO A 141 20.65 2.73 -3.98
CA PRO A 141 21.45 2.45 -5.17
C PRO A 141 22.73 1.66 -4.86
N GLU A 142 23.15 1.61 -3.59
CA GLU A 142 24.32 0.85 -3.17
C GLU A 142 23.99 -0.63 -2.90
N ARG A 143 22.71 -1.01 -2.90
CA ARG A 143 22.27 -2.39 -2.68
C ARG A 143 21.98 -3.11 -4.00
N PRO A 144 22.38 -4.39 -4.11
CA PRO A 144 21.97 -5.20 -5.25
C PRO A 144 20.46 -5.43 -5.24
N ASP A 145 19.80 -5.23 -6.39
CA ASP A 145 18.37 -5.50 -6.56
C ASP A 145 17.98 -6.94 -6.21
N GLN A 146 18.92 -7.89 -6.34
CA GLN A 146 18.74 -9.28 -5.95
C GLN A 146 18.35 -9.44 -4.46
N ASP A 147 18.81 -8.55 -3.59
CA ASP A 147 18.43 -8.57 -2.17
C ASP A 147 16.95 -8.24 -2.00
N ALA A 148 16.43 -7.25 -2.75
CA ALA A 148 15.01 -6.90 -2.75
C ALA A 148 14.16 -8.03 -3.36
N LEU A 149 14.58 -8.58 -4.52
CA LEU A 149 13.88 -9.69 -5.17
C LEU A 149 13.74 -10.90 -4.24
N ARG A 150 14.79 -11.26 -3.49
CA ARG A 150 14.75 -12.38 -2.54
C ARG A 150 13.72 -12.15 -1.43
N GLN A 151 13.59 -10.92 -0.92
CA GLN A 151 12.56 -10.61 0.09
C GLN A 151 11.15 -10.77 -0.48
N LEU A 152 10.92 -10.35 -1.73
CA LEU A 152 9.62 -10.45 -2.40
C LEU A 152 9.25 -11.90 -2.73
N GLU A 153 10.22 -12.72 -3.14
CA GLU A 153 10.02 -14.16 -3.35
C GLU A 153 9.60 -14.85 -2.03
N GLU A 154 10.31 -14.59 -0.93
CA GLU A 154 9.96 -15.10 0.41
C GLU A 154 8.56 -14.61 0.84
N ALA A 155 8.24 -13.33 0.61
CA ALA A 155 6.92 -12.78 0.90
C ALA A 155 5.79 -13.50 0.15
N LEU A 156 5.99 -13.79 -1.14
CA LEU A 156 5.01 -14.49 -1.97
C LEU A 156 4.82 -15.95 -1.53
N GLU A 157 5.89 -16.63 -1.11
CA GLU A 157 5.80 -17.97 -0.51
C GLU A 157 4.96 -17.97 0.77
N LEU A 158 5.22 -17.02 1.68
CA LEU A 158 4.47 -16.87 2.93
C LEU A 158 3.00 -16.51 2.68
N GLN A 159 2.73 -15.59 1.76
CA GLN A 159 1.36 -15.24 1.36
C GLN A 159 0.63 -16.43 0.73
N ASN A 160 1.31 -17.22 -0.11
CA ASN A 160 0.70 -18.40 -0.71
C ASN A 160 0.37 -19.48 0.34
N ARG A 161 1.22 -19.66 1.36
CA ARG A 161 0.92 -20.52 2.50
C ARG A 161 -0.23 -19.97 3.35
N CYS A 162 -0.24 -18.66 3.63
CA CYS A 162 -1.32 -17.98 4.33
C CYS A 162 -2.67 -18.21 3.63
N LEU A 163 -2.72 -17.97 2.31
CA LEU A 163 -3.91 -18.17 1.49
C LEU A 163 -4.40 -19.63 1.55
N ALA A 164 -3.50 -20.61 1.47
CA ALA A 164 -3.88 -22.03 1.54
C ALA A 164 -4.50 -22.40 2.90
N ILE A 165 -3.99 -21.85 4.00
CA ILE A 165 -4.54 -22.06 5.34
C ILE A 165 -5.91 -21.38 5.47
N GLN A 166 -6.05 -20.16 4.96
CA GLN A 166 -7.32 -19.44 4.95
C GLN A 166 -8.38 -20.16 4.10
N GLU A 167 -8.01 -20.71 2.94
CA GLU A 167 -8.91 -21.51 2.10
C GLU A 167 -9.45 -22.73 2.85
N LEU A 168 -8.57 -23.46 3.53
CA LEU A 168 -8.95 -24.60 4.35
C LEU A 168 -9.90 -24.19 5.48
N LYS A 169 -9.60 -23.09 6.19
CA LYS A 169 -10.46 -22.56 7.27
C LYS A 169 -11.83 -22.10 6.76
N LEU A 170 -11.89 -21.50 5.58
CA LEU A 170 -13.15 -21.11 4.95
C LEU A 170 -13.99 -22.34 4.61
N GLU A 171 -13.37 -23.37 4.03
CA GLU A 171 -14.06 -24.64 3.72
C GLU A 171 -14.59 -25.31 4.99
N GLU A 172 -13.78 -25.39 6.04
CA GLU A 172 -14.20 -25.90 7.36
C GLU A 172 -15.37 -25.11 7.94
N SER A 173 -15.33 -23.77 7.88
CA SER A 173 -16.40 -22.92 8.37
C SER A 173 -17.71 -23.12 7.61
N ILE A 174 -17.64 -23.27 6.28
CA ILE A 174 -18.82 -23.53 5.44
C ILE A 174 -19.40 -24.91 5.76
N GLN A 175 -18.55 -25.91 5.93
CA GLN A 175 -18.99 -27.27 6.27
C GLN A 175 -19.69 -27.31 7.63
N GLN A 176 -19.12 -26.66 8.65
CA GLN A 176 -19.73 -26.56 9.98
C GLN A 176 -21.09 -25.84 9.94
N GLN A 177 -21.21 -24.77 9.15
CA GLN A 177 -22.47 -24.07 8.98
C GLN A 177 -23.54 -24.97 8.32
N ASN A 178 -23.17 -25.69 7.25
CA ASN A 178 -24.09 -26.59 6.57
C ASN A 178 -24.56 -27.74 7.48
N GLU A 179 -23.68 -28.28 8.32
CA GLU A 179 -24.03 -29.31 9.29
C GLU A 179 -24.97 -28.80 10.38
N ALA A 180 -24.74 -27.57 10.86
CA ALA A 180 -25.61 -26.92 11.83
C ALA A 180 -26.99 -26.64 11.24
N ASP A 181 -27.06 -26.11 10.02
CA ASP A 181 -28.33 -25.84 9.33
C ASP A 181 -29.13 -27.15 9.10
N ALA A 182 -28.46 -28.23 8.69
CA ALA A 182 -29.09 -29.54 8.51
C ALA A 182 -29.60 -30.16 9.82
N GLN A 183 -28.93 -29.91 10.96
CA GLN A 183 -29.42 -30.35 12.28
C GLN A 183 -30.63 -29.54 12.73
N THR A 184 -30.63 -28.24 12.47
CA THR A 184 -31.75 -27.34 12.81
C THR A 184 -33.01 -27.70 12.00
N ASP A 185 -32.85 -27.97 10.70
CA ASP A 185 -33.94 -28.44 9.82
C ASP A 185 -34.48 -29.82 10.22
N ALA A 186 -33.64 -30.68 10.81
CA ALA A 186 -34.05 -32.00 11.30
C ALA A 186 -34.80 -31.95 12.63
N GLU A 187 -34.52 -30.94 13.48
CA GLU A 187 -35.25 -30.70 14.74
C GLU A 187 -36.62 -30.07 14.50
N ASP A 188 -36.77 -29.18 13.50
CA ASP A 188 -38.07 -28.59 13.11
C ASP A 188 -39.05 -29.60 12.46
N LEU A 189 -38.58 -30.79 12.10
CA LEU A 189 -39.38 -31.89 11.55
C LEU A 189 -39.80 -32.94 12.58
N GLN A 190 -39.46 -32.78 13.87
CA GLN A 190 -39.96 -33.67 14.92
C GLN A 190 -41.38 -33.25 15.37
N PRO A 191 -42.40 -34.13 15.29
CA PRO A 191 -43.73 -33.80 15.77
C PRO A 191 -43.70 -33.65 17.30
N ALA A 192 -44.28 -32.55 17.79
CA ALA A 192 -44.42 -32.25 19.21
C ALA A 192 -44.85 -33.49 20.01
N PRO A 193 -44.15 -33.87 21.11
CA PRO A 193 -44.65 -34.88 22.01
C PRO A 193 -45.94 -34.34 22.63
N SER A 194 -47.00 -35.13 22.47
CA SER A 194 -48.30 -34.95 23.11
C SER A 194 -48.16 -34.57 24.58
N GLU A 195 -48.78 -33.44 24.95
CA GLU A 195 -49.08 -33.06 26.32
C GLU A 195 -49.80 -34.22 27.01
N ASP A 196 -49.17 -34.80 28.04
CA ASP A 196 -49.89 -35.55 29.05
C ASP A 196 -49.45 -35.10 30.44
N ASN A 197 -50.45 -34.75 31.23
CA ASN A 197 -50.37 -34.13 32.55
C ASN A 197 -49.74 -35.06 33.58
N ASN A 198 -48.87 -34.53 34.45
CA ASN A 198 -49.07 -34.78 35.90
C ASN A 198 -48.35 -33.75 36.79
N GLU A 199 -49.13 -33.23 37.74
CA GLU A 199 -48.72 -32.29 38.77
C GLU A 199 -48.06 -32.98 39.99
N ASN A 200 -47.30 -32.16 40.74
CA ASN A 200 -46.94 -32.22 42.16
C ASN A 200 -45.72 -33.07 42.58
N ILE A 201 -44.71 -32.42 43.19
CA ILE A 201 -44.47 -32.36 44.66
C ILE A 201 -43.08 -31.70 44.94
N ASP A 202 -43.15 -30.55 45.62
CA ASP A 202 -42.45 -30.16 46.86
C ASP A 202 -40.95 -29.83 46.94
N ASP A 203 -40.72 -28.86 47.83
CA ASP A 203 -39.49 -28.21 48.27
C ASP A 203 -38.33 -29.17 48.57
N SER A 204 -37.15 -28.84 48.04
CA SER A 204 -35.92 -29.01 48.80
C SER A 204 -34.87 -27.96 48.44
N ASP A 205 -34.70 -27.07 49.40
CA ASP A 205 -33.55 -26.18 49.59
C ASP A 205 -32.24 -26.99 49.51
N GLY A 206 -31.31 -26.52 48.68
CA GLY A 206 -30.06 -27.23 48.42
C GLY A 206 -29.43 -26.80 47.12
N THR A 207 -29.07 -25.51 46.99
CA THR A 207 -28.24 -25.02 45.89
C THR A 207 -26.84 -25.62 46.03
N PRO A 208 -26.35 -26.48 45.12
CA PRO A 208 -24.92 -26.70 45.01
C PRO A 208 -24.40 -25.50 44.25
N ALA A 209 -23.49 -24.75 44.87
CA ALA A 209 -22.70 -23.72 44.21
C ALA A 209 -21.93 -24.39 43.06
N ASN A 210 -22.52 -24.35 41.86
CA ASN A 210 -21.86 -24.77 40.65
C ASN A 210 -20.88 -23.66 40.30
N ASN A 211 -19.62 -23.86 40.68
CA ASN A 211 -18.48 -23.14 40.12
C ASN A 211 -18.48 -23.40 38.60
N LYS A 212 -19.28 -22.61 37.87
CA LYS A 212 -19.04 -22.40 36.46
C LYS A 212 -17.83 -21.48 36.41
N GLU A 213 -16.66 -22.07 36.26
CA GLU A 213 -15.52 -21.38 35.67
C GLU A 213 -16.07 -20.63 34.45
N GLU A 214 -15.98 -19.30 34.47
CA GLU A 214 -16.31 -18.45 33.34
C GLU A 214 -15.30 -18.80 32.24
N GLN A 215 -15.63 -19.84 31.46
CA GLN A 215 -14.87 -20.25 30.30
C GLN A 215 -15.14 -19.20 29.23
N TRP A 216 -14.27 -18.20 29.17
CA TRP A 216 -14.29 -17.19 28.11
C TRP A 216 -14.04 -17.91 26.79
N PHE A 217 -15.11 -18.14 26.02
CA PHE A 217 -15.00 -18.62 24.66
C PHE A 217 -14.47 -17.45 23.81
N SER A 218 -13.21 -17.50 23.40
CA SER A 218 -12.68 -16.53 22.44
C SER A 218 -13.43 -16.75 21.13
N VAL A 219 -14.29 -15.82 20.75
CA VAL A 219 -14.91 -15.83 19.42
C VAL A 219 -13.79 -15.53 18.43
N VAL A 220 -13.28 -16.57 17.76
CA VAL A 220 -12.34 -16.42 16.65
C VAL A 220 -13.18 -15.95 15.46
N GLU A 221 -12.82 -14.81 14.88
CA GLU A 221 -13.50 -14.33 13.67
C GLU A 221 -13.30 -15.36 12.54
N PRO A 222 -14.38 -15.77 11.86
CA PRO A 222 -14.29 -16.75 10.80
C PRO A 222 -13.57 -16.15 9.58
N VAL A 223 -12.77 -16.97 8.90
CA VAL A 223 -12.20 -16.60 7.61
C VAL A 223 -13.33 -16.48 6.59
N THR A 224 -13.39 -15.36 5.86
CA THR A 224 -14.42 -15.10 4.85
C THR A 224 -13.81 -15.01 3.44
N LYS A 225 -14.65 -14.93 2.41
CA LYS A 225 -14.19 -14.68 1.04
C LYS A 225 -13.39 -13.38 0.95
N GLU A 226 -13.76 -12.36 1.71
CA GLU A 226 -13.08 -11.07 1.80
C GLU A 226 -11.66 -11.24 2.34
N THR A 227 -11.46 -12.06 3.39
CA THR A 227 -10.11 -12.37 3.92
C THR A 227 -9.20 -12.98 2.85
N LEU A 228 -9.74 -13.86 2.00
CA LEU A 228 -9.00 -14.45 0.87
C LEU A 228 -8.71 -13.40 -0.21
N ILE A 229 -9.67 -12.51 -0.50
CA ILE A 229 -9.49 -11.41 -1.45
C ILE A 229 -8.37 -10.47 -0.98
N ASP A 230 -8.37 -10.04 0.29
CA ASP A 230 -7.34 -9.17 0.87
C ASP A 230 -5.94 -9.79 0.73
N THR A 231 -5.85 -11.11 0.95
CA THR A 231 -4.60 -11.85 0.80
C THR A 231 -4.14 -11.90 -0.66
N ILE A 232 -5.05 -12.10 -1.61
CA ILE A 232 -4.73 -12.06 -3.04
C ILE A 232 -4.35 -10.63 -3.49
N LEU A 233 -5.01 -9.60 -2.98
CA LEU A 233 -4.67 -8.20 -3.25
C LEU A 233 -3.24 -7.89 -2.78
N ALA A 234 -2.86 -8.36 -1.59
CA ALA A 234 -1.50 -8.25 -1.08
C ALA A 234 -0.48 -9.00 -1.96
N GLN A 235 -0.83 -10.18 -2.48
CA GLN A 235 -0.01 -10.91 -3.46
C GLN A 235 0.16 -10.12 -4.76
N LEU A 236 -0.90 -9.56 -5.32
CA LEU A 236 -0.83 -8.72 -6.52
C LEU A 236 0.01 -7.47 -6.30
N GLY A 237 -0.07 -6.84 -5.13
CA GLY A 237 0.80 -5.73 -4.74
C GLY A 237 2.27 -6.15 -4.71
N THR A 238 2.58 -7.26 -4.05
CA THR A 238 3.94 -7.80 -3.94
C THR A 238 4.52 -8.17 -5.31
N LEU A 239 3.72 -8.79 -6.19
CA LEU A 239 4.09 -9.08 -7.58
C LEU A 239 4.31 -7.80 -8.39
N SER A 240 3.53 -6.75 -8.15
CA SER A 240 3.71 -5.46 -8.83
C SER A 240 5.05 -4.82 -8.48
N THR A 241 5.44 -4.84 -7.20
CA THR A 241 6.74 -4.37 -6.73
C THR A 241 7.88 -5.20 -7.35
N LEU A 242 7.73 -6.52 -7.39
CA LEU A 242 8.70 -7.43 -8.02
C LEU A 242 8.88 -7.10 -9.52
N CYS A 243 7.80 -6.92 -10.26
CA CYS A 243 7.84 -6.52 -11.67
C CYS A 243 8.50 -5.15 -11.88
N SER A 244 8.28 -4.19 -10.99
CA SER A 244 8.91 -2.87 -11.05
C SER A 244 10.44 -2.94 -10.91
N ILE A 245 10.94 -3.80 -10.02
CA ILE A 245 12.39 -4.02 -9.84
C ILE A 245 12.97 -4.77 -11.04
N LEU A 246 12.29 -5.81 -11.55
CA LEU A 246 12.71 -6.52 -12.76
C LEU A 246 12.76 -5.60 -13.99
N SER A 247 11.84 -4.65 -14.08
CA SER A 247 11.79 -3.63 -15.14
C SER A 247 13.04 -2.75 -15.11
N SER A 248 13.46 -2.32 -13.92
CA SER A 248 14.62 -1.45 -13.72
C SER A 248 15.95 -2.18 -13.96
N THR A 249 15.95 -3.52 -13.86
CA THR A 249 17.14 -4.38 -13.99
C THR A 249 17.13 -5.27 -15.23
N ALA A 250 16.37 -4.89 -16.26
CA ALA A 250 16.08 -5.76 -17.42
C ALA A 250 17.31 -6.37 -18.12
N THR A 251 18.49 -5.76 -18.00
CA THR A 251 19.77 -6.28 -18.55
C THR A 251 20.41 -7.41 -17.72
N SER A 252 20.07 -7.52 -16.44
CA SER A 252 20.63 -8.50 -15.50
C SER A 252 19.59 -9.44 -14.89
N ALA A 253 18.30 -9.14 -15.06
CA ALA A 253 17.20 -9.96 -14.57
C ALA A 253 17.18 -11.36 -15.23
N PRO A 254 17.01 -12.44 -14.46
CA PRO A 254 16.81 -13.76 -15.03
C PRO A 254 15.48 -13.81 -15.82
N ILE A 255 15.54 -14.25 -17.09
CA ILE A 255 14.35 -14.40 -17.94
C ILE A 255 13.30 -15.33 -17.29
N THR A 256 13.75 -16.29 -16.48
CA THR A 256 12.89 -17.23 -15.75
C THR A 256 12.00 -16.56 -14.71
N SER A 257 12.40 -15.41 -14.17
CA SER A 257 11.64 -14.71 -13.13
C SER A 257 10.29 -14.21 -13.66
N LEU A 258 10.25 -13.70 -14.89
CA LEU A 258 9.00 -13.20 -15.49
C LEU A 258 8.00 -14.32 -15.80
N ALA A 259 8.50 -15.45 -16.34
CA ALA A 259 7.66 -16.62 -16.61
C ALA A 259 7.04 -17.20 -15.32
N TRP A 260 7.81 -17.20 -14.22
CA TRP A 260 7.29 -17.59 -12.91
C TRP A 260 6.20 -16.64 -12.40
N VAL A 261 6.39 -15.32 -12.53
CA VAL A 261 5.37 -14.31 -12.18
C VAL A 261 4.08 -14.53 -12.97
N GLU A 262 4.19 -14.78 -14.27
CA GLU A 262 3.04 -15.05 -15.14
C GLU A 262 2.27 -16.31 -14.69
N GLU A 263 2.99 -17.40 -14.42
CA GLU A 263 2.36 -18.64 -13.95
C GLU A 263 1.69 -18.46 -12.58
N PHE A 264 2.39 -17.82 -11.64
CA PHE A 264 1.91 -17.57 -10.29
C PHE A 264 0.65 -16.71 -10.31
N SER A 265 0.72 -15.55 -10.98
CA SER A 265 -0.41 -14.61 -11.08
C SER A 265 -1.59 -15.18 -11.87
N SER A 266 -1.36 -16.05 -12.87
CA SER A 266 -2.43 -16.67 -13.64
C SER A 266 -3.37 -17.50 -12.76
N LYS A 267 -2.85 -18.23 -11.78
CA LYS A 267 -3.68 -19.00 -10.82
C LYS A 267 -4.57 -18.08 -9.99
N LEU A 268 -4.02 -16.95 -9.52
CA LEU A 268 -4.78 -15.96 -8.74
C LEU A 268 -5.88 -15.31 -9.60
N ILE A 269 -5.51 -14.77 -10.76
CA ILE A 269 -6.38 -13.95 -11.61
C ILE A 269 -7.41 -14.78 -12.38
N ARG A 270 -7.03 -15.93 -12.92
CA ARG A 270 -7.90 -16.72 -13.81
C ARG A 270 -8.69 -17.80 -13.08
N THR A 271 -8.24 -18.24 -11.90
CA THR A 271 -8.85 -19.35 -11.17
C THR A 271 -9.51 -18.89 -9.88
N LYS A 272 -8.78 -18.21 -8.99
CA LYS A 272 -9.28 -17.89 -7.64
C LYS A 272 -10.21 -16.68 -7.61
N LEU A 273 -9.74 -15.52 -8.11
CA LEU A 273 -10.49 -14.26 -8.04
C LEU A 273 -11.90 -14.33 -8.65
N PRO A 274 -12.14 -14.92 -9.84
CA PRO A 274 -13.48 -14.95 -10.43
C PRO A 274 -14.54 -15.63 -9.56
N ILE A 275 -14.13 -16.62 -8.75
CA ILE A 275 -15.02 -17.35 -7.83
C ILE A 275 -15.28 -16.51 -6.57
N LEU A 276 -14.23 -15.88 -6.03
CA LEU A 276 -14.34 -15.10 -4.80
C LEU A 276 -15.18 -13.82 -4.99
N VAL A 277 -15.09 -13.17 -6.15
CA VAL A 277 -15.78 -11.90 -6.41
C VAL A 277 -17.21 -12.02 -6.93
N GLN A 278 -17.72 -13.24 -7.16
CA GLN A 278 -19.03 -13.46 -7.79
C GLN A 278 -20.18 -12.75 -7.05
N ASP A 279 -20.11 -12.71 -5.73
CA ASP A 279 -21.12 -12.10 -4.85
C ASP A 279 -20.55 -10.94 -4.03
N ALA A 280 -19.36 -10.44 -4.40
CA ALA A 280 -18.69 -9.38 -3.64
C ALA A 280 -19.35 -8.02 -3.89
N GLU A 281 -19.22 -7.14 -2.90
CA GLU A 281 -19.67 -5.76 -3.00
C GLU A 281 -18.97 -5.00 -4.14
N SER A 282 -19.66 -4.00 -4.71
CA SER A 282 -19.15 -3.22 -5.85
C SER A 282 -17.81 -2.53 -5.56
N GLU A 283 -17.56 -2.15 -4.30
CA GLU A 283 -16.31 -1.56 -3.85
C GLU A 283 -15.15 -2.58 -3.91
N THR A 284 -15.36 -3.78 -3.37
CA THR A 284 -14.40 -4.89 -3.44
C THR A 284 -14.10 -5.29 -4.88
N VAL A 285 -15.12 -5.35 -5.74
CA VAL A 285 -14.91 -5.63 -7.18
C VAL A 285 -14.05 -4.54 -7.83
N GLN A 286 -14.29 -3.26 -7.51
CA GLN A 286 -13.47 -2.16 -8.02
C GLN A 286 -12.01 -2.25 -7.54
N GLU A 287 -11.79 -2.59 -6.28
CA GLU A 287 -10.45 -2.78 -5.71
C GLU A 287 -9.70 -3.92 -6.40
N VAL A 288 -10.33 -5.07 -6.58
CA VAL A 288 -9.76 -6.22 -7.29
C VAL A 288 -9.39 -5.88 -8.72
N VAL A 289 -10.29 -5.25 -9.47
CA VAL A 289 -10.01 -4.88 -10.87
C VAL A 289 -8.90 -3.84 -10.95
N LEU A 290 -8.84 -2.89 -10.02
CA LEU A 290 -7.77 -1.88 -9.98
C LEU A 290 -6.40 -2.49 -9.62
N ALA A 291 -6.34 -3.38 -8.63
CA ALA A 291 -5.11 -4.09 -8.26
C ALA A 291 -4.60 -4.95 -9.42
N LYS A 292 -5.50 -5.65 -10.10
CA LYS A 292 -5.19 -6.41 -11.32
C LYS A 292 -4.65 -5.50 -12.43
N ALA A 293 -5.28 -4.36 -12.69
CA ALA A 293 -4.81 -3.42 -13.72
C ALA A 293 -3.42 -2.84 -13.40
N THR A 294 -3.16 -2.58 -12.11
CA THR A 294 -1.85 -2.15 -11.60
C THR A 294 -0.77 -3.21 -11.84
N PHE A 295 -1.04 -4.45 -11.43
CA PHE A 295 -0.14 -5.57 -11.64
C PHE A 295 0.12 -5.85 -13.12
N ILE A 296 -0.92 -5.91 -13.96
CA ILE A 296 -0.75 -6.13 -15.40
C ILE A 296 0.11 -5.02 -16.02
N SER A 297 -0.07 -3.76 -15.59
CA SER A 297 0.72 -2.65 -16.13
C SER A 297 2.22 -2.78 -15.83
N THR A 298 2.58 -3.20 -14.61
CA THR A 298 3.98 -3.41 -14.21
C THR A 298 4.58 -4.67 -14.84
N LEU A 299 3.79 -5.75 -14.98
CA LEU A 299 4.19 -6.96 -15.68
C LEU A 299 4.51 -6.68 -17.16
N LEU A 300 3.65 -5.92 -17.84
CA LEU A 300 3.85 -5.56 -19.25
C LEU A 300 5.07 -4.64 -19.43
N GLU A 301 5.32 -3.73 -18.49
CA GLU A 301 6.54 -2.93 -18.50
C GLU A 301 7.80 -3.82 -18.42
N ALA A 302 7.83 -4.76 -17.47
CA ALA A 302 8.92 -5.70 -17.30
C ALA A 302 9.11 -6.57 -18.56
N GLY A 303 8.02 -7.10 -19.09
CA GLY A 303 8.02 -7.87 -20.34
C GLY A 303 8.55 -7.07 -21.52
N TYR A 304 8.17 -5.81 -21.65
CA TYR A 304 8.65 -4.97 -22.73
C TYR A 304 10.14 -4.64 -22.59
N ARG A 305 10.58 -4.26 -21.39
CA ARG A 305 11.98 -3.89 -21.12
C ARG A 305 12.94 -5.07 -21.28
N THR A 306 12.50 -6.27 -20.88
CA THR A 306 13.25 -7.53 -21.10
C THR A 306 13.19 -8.03 -22.54
N GLY A 307 12.34 -7.44 -23.40
CA GLY A 307 12.17 -7.84 -24.80
C GLY A 307 11.28 -9.06 -25.02
N SER A 308 10.53 -9.47 -24.00
CA SER A 308 9.56 -10.58 -24.05
C SER A 308 8.31 -10.22 -24.86
N ILE A 309 7.93 -8.94 -24.89
CA ILE A 309 6.81 -8.42 -25.69
C ILE A 309 7.23 -7.17 -26.50
N ASP A 310 6.47 -6.87 -27.55
CA ASP A 310 6.66 -5.68 -28.37
C ASP A 310 5.77 -4.50 -27.90
N ALA A 311 6.02 -3.30 -28.46
CA ALA A 311 5.30 -2.09 -28.09
C ALA A 311 3.79 -2.16 -28.42
N PRO A 312 3.36 -2.69 -29.59
CA PRO A 312 1.94 -2.90 -29.87
C PRO A 312 1.24 -3.80 -28.84
N THR A 313 1.87 -4.90 -28.43
CA THR A 313 1.33 -5.82 -27.42
C THR A 313 1.24 -5.13 -26.07
N TYR A 314 2.30 -4.45 -25.61
CA TYR A 314 2.27 -3.68 -24.37
C TYR A 314 1.09 -2.69 -24.37
N LYS A 315 0.94 -1.89 -25.44
CA LYS A 315 -0.15 -0.93 -25.53
C LYS A 315 -1.53 -1.61 -25.45
N LYS A 316 -1.75 -2.67 -26.24
CA LYS A 316 -3.03 -3.37 -26.35
C LYS A 316 -3.45 -3.93 -25.00
N GLU A 317 -2.59 -4.74 -24.38
CA GLU A 317 -2.91 -5.43 -23.13
C GLU A 317 -3.07 -4.43 -21.96
N ARG A 318 -2.28 -3.34 -21.94
CA ARG A 318 -2.48 -2.24 -20.97
C ARG A 318 -3.85 -1.59 -21.14
N ASP A 319 -4.22 -1.24 -22.38
CA ASP A 319 -5.54 -0.64 -22.66
C ASP A 319 -6.69 -1.58 -22.29
N GLU A 320 -6.52 -2.89 -22.44
CA GLU A 320 -7.51 -3.90 -22.06
C GLU A 320 -7.67 -3.99 -20.54
N ALA A 321 -6.59 -3.91 -19.77
CA ALA A 321 -6.63 -3.95 -18.30
C ALA A 321 -7.48 -2.82 -17.68
N PHE A 322 -7.53 -1.64 -18.30
CA PHE A 322 -8.36 -0.51 -17.83
C PHE A 322 -9.76 -0.44 -18.46
N LYS A 323 -10.13 -1.43 -19.28
CA LYS A 323 -11.49 -1.58 -19.86
C LYS A 323 -12.29 -2.70 -19.23
N GLU A 324 -11.75 -3.34 -18.20
CA GLU A 324 -12.37 -4.47 -17.54
C GLU A 324 -13.72 -4.09 -16.91
N PRO A 325 -14.77 -4.93 -17.08
CA PRO A 325 -16.05 -4.71 -16.41
C PRO A 325 -15.87 -4.62 -14.89
N GLY A 326 -16.55 -3.68 -14.26
CA GLY A 326 -16.44 -3.42 -12.82
C GLY A 326 -15.53 -2.23 -12.47
N LEU A 327 -14.62 -1.82 -13.35
CA LEU A 327 -13.83 -0.61 -13.12
C LEU A 327 -14.58 0.65 -13.54
N ASN A 328 -15.03 1.44 -12.57
CA ASN A 328 -15.64 2.75 -12.82
C ASN A 328 -14.58 3.83 -13.05
N LEU A 329 -13.81 3.69 -14.14
CA LEU A 329 -12.65 4.54 -14.44
C LEU A 329 -13.00 6.03 -14.42
N GLU A 330 -14.14 6.45 -14.99
CA GLU A 330 -14.46 7.87 -15.14
C GLU A 330 -14.79 8.61 -13.83
N LYS A 331 -15.15 7.87 -12.78
CA LYS A 331 -15.59 8.45 -11.49
C LYS A 331 -14.70 8.03 -10.31
N ASN A 332 -13.69 7.20 -10.55
CA ASN A 332 -12.79 6.72 -9.52
C ASN A 332 -11.43 7.42 -9.64
N PHE A 333 -11.09 8.21 -8.63
CA PHE A 333 -9.86 9.00 -8.59
C PHE A 333 -8.61 8.11 -8.68
N ALA A 334 -8.55 7.05 -7.88
CA ALA A 334 -7.44 6.10 -7.86
C ALA A 334 -7.29 5.40 -9.21
N ALA A 335 -8.40 4.97 -9.83
CA ALA A 335 -8.36 4.34 -11.14
C ALA A 335 -7.80 5.26 -12.24
N LEU A 336 -8.17 6.55 -12.25
CA LEU A 336 -7.63 7.53 -13.20
C LEU A 336 -6.14 7.77 -12.98
N LEU A 337 -5.69 7.85 -11.73
CA LEU A 337 -4.28 8.00 -11.37
C LEU A 337 -3.44 6.81 -11.80
N VAL A 338 -3.85 5.59 -11.44
CA VAL A 338 -3.16 4.36 -11.84
C VAL A 338 -3.10 4.24 -13.36
N ASN A 339 -4.20 4.54 -14.05
CA ASN A 339 -4.22 4.55 -15.51
C ASN A 339 -3.26 5.60 -16.10
N ALA A 340 -3.24 6.82 -15.56
CA ALA A 340 -2.33 7.87 -16.00
C ALA A 340 -0.86 7.49 -15.74
N ASN A 341 -0.53 6.95 -14.58
CA ASN A 341 0.81 6.50 -14.24
C ASN A 341 1.27 5.35 -15.15
N SER A 342 0.39 4.39 -15.45
CA SER A 342 0.68 3.31 -16.42
C SER A 342 1.01 3.85 -17.82
N LEU A 343 0.41 4.97 -18.24
CA LEU A 343 0.70 5.64 -19.51
C LEU A 343 2.04 6.37 -19.47
N VAL A 344 2.41 6.94 -18.32
CA VAL A 344 3.72 7.56 -18.10
C VAL A 344 4.83 6.50 -18.15
N SER A 345 4.64 5.37 -17.44
CA SER A 345 5.54 4.21 -17.50
C SER A 345 5.68 3.65 -18.92
N TYR A 346 4.56 3.50 -19.65
CA TYR A 346 4.60 3.10 -21.06
C TYR A 346 5.44 4.07 -21.90
N ASN A 347 5.28 5.39 -21.71
CA ASN A 347 6.14 6.37 -22.39
C ASN A 347 7.61 6.23 -22.02
N ALA A 348 7.93 6.03 -20.74
CA ALA A 348 9.31 5.88 -20.26
C ALA A 348 9.95 4.63 -20.87
N ALA A 349 9.27 3.49 -20.84
CA ALA A 349 9.75 2.25 -21.42
C ALA A 349 10.06 2.38 -22.92
N LEU A 350 9.22 3.10 -23.69
CA LEU A 350 9.48 3.38 -25.11
C LEU A 350 10.62 4.37 -25.36
N ALA A 351 10.98 5.18 -24.36
CA ALA A 351 12.07 6.16 -24.47
C ALA A 351 13.46 5.51 -24.37
N ASP A 352 13.57 4.39 -23.66
CA ASP A 352 14.84 3.75 -23.28
C ASP A 352 15.44 2.84 -24.36
N ARG A 353 14.79 2.72 -25.53
CA ARG A 353 15.25 1.92 -26.68
C ARG A 353 16.09 2.79 -27.64
N ASP A 354 16.91 2.13 -28.47
CA ASP A 354 17.81 2.77 -29.45
C ASP A 354 17.17 3.96 -30.20
N SER A 355 17.98 4.98 -30.48
CA SER A 355 17.53 6.25 -31.07
C SER A 355 16.72 6.11 -32.37
N MET A 356 17.01 5.09 -33.19
CA MET A 356 16.26 4.79 -34.42
C MET A 356 14.84 4.28 -34.15
N ILE A 357 14.64 3.55 -33.04
CA ILE A 357 13.31 3.07 -32.63
C ILE A 357 12.54 4.21 -31.97
N ALA A 358 13.21 5.08 -31.21
CA ALA A 358 12.61 6.20 -30.49
C ALA A 358 11.82 7.17 -31.41
N GLU A 359 12.31 7.43 -32.63
CA GLU A 359 11.58 8.24 -33.64
C GLU A 359 10.25 7.59 -34.05
N SER A 360 10.27 6.29 -34.37
CA SER A 360 9.07 5.55 -34.78
C SER A 360 8.00 5.48 -33.69
N GLN A 361 8.42 5.51 -32.41
CA GLN A 361 7.54 5.44 -31.25
C GLN A 361 6.99 6.80 -30.81
N ALA A 362 7.47 7.91 -31.38
CA ALA A 362 7.08 9.26 -30.96
C ALA A 362 5.56 9.52 -30.98
N PRO A 363 4.78 9.05 -31.98
CA PRO A 363 3.33 9.19 -31.96
C PRO A 363 2.67 8.44 -30.79
N GLN A 364 3.14 7.24 -30.46
CA GLN A 364 2.59 6.45 -29.35
C GLN A 364 2.91 7.12 -28.00
N ARG A 365 4.14 7.60 -27.84
CA ARG A 365 4.57 8.33 -26.64
C ARG A 365 3.77 9.62 -26.45
N TRP A 366 3.60 10.40 -27.52
CA TRP A 366 2.78 11.61 -27.52
C TRP A 366 1.33 11.34 -27.08
N ASN A 367 0.72 10.29 -27.65
CA ASN A 367 -0.65 9.91 -27.31
C ASN A 367 -0.77 9.44 -25.86
N ALA A 368 0.21 8.68 -25.35
CA ALA A 368 0.22 8.23 -23.97
C ALA A 368 0.30 9.40 -22.98
N LEU A 369 1.21 10.35 -23.21
CA LEU A 369 1.34 11.56 -22.39
C LEU A 369 0.09 12.43 -22.43
N SER A 370 -0.53 12.57 -23.61
CA SER A 370 -1.79 13.31 -23.78
C SER A 370 -2.94 12.67 -23.00
N ALA A 371 -3.03 11.34 -23.05
CA ALA A 371 -4.03 10.57 -22.31
C ALA A 371 -3.79 10.62 -20.80
N ALA A 372 -2.53 10.56 -20.34
CA ALA A 372 -2.18 10.72 -18.93
C ALA A 372 -2.63 12.10 -18.40
N ILE A 373 -2.35 13.18 -19.16
CA ILE A 373 -2.80 14.54 -18.81
C ILE A 373 -4.33 14.61 -18.74
N ALA A 374 -5.04 13.95 -19.66
CA ALA A 374 -6.49 13.92 -19.67
C ALA A 374 -7.06 13.17 -18.45
N ASN A 375 -6.52 12.00 -18.13
CA ASN A 375 -6.91 11.22 -16.95
C ASN A 375 -6.70 12.01 -15.66
N MET A 376 -5.51 12.62 -15.47
CA MET A 376 -5.22 13.46 -14.30
C MET A 376 -6.10 14.71 -14.25
N GLY A 377 -6.42 15.30 -15.41
CA GLY A 377 -7.33 16.43 -15.51
C GLY A 377 -8.79 16.09 -15.21
N SER A 378 -9.19 14.83 -15.39
CA SER A 378 -10.48 14.31 -14.92
C SER A 378 -10.43 13.98 -13.43
N ALA A 379 -9.34 13.35 -12.97
CA ALA A 379 -9.12 13.01 -11.57
C ALA A 379 -9.16 14.25 -10.67
N SER A 380 -8.51 15.34 -11.07
CA SER A 380 -8.48 16.61 -10.33
C SER A 380 -9.85 17.29 -10.17
N LYS A 381 -10.91 16.77 -10.82
CA LYS A 381 -12.29 17.29 -10.72
C LYS A 381 -13.20 16.39 -9.89
N ILE A 382 -12.72 15.22 -9.47
CA ILE A 382 -13.45 14.32 -8.59
C ILE A 382 -13.43 14.91 -7.18
N SER A 383 -14.58 14.91 -6.51
CA SER A 383 -14.70 15.31 -5.11
C SER A 383 -14.17 14.22 -4.19
N GLY A 384 -13.49 14.58 -3.10
CA GLY A 384 -13.03 13.63 -2.07
C GLY A 384 -11.52 13.61 -1.82
N PRO A 385 -10.64 13.67 -2.84
CA PRO A 385 -9.19 13.67 -2.64
C PRO A 385 -8.71 14.86 -1.80
N VAL A 386 -7.64 14.67 -1.04
CA VAL A 386 -7.04 15.74 -0.23
C VAL A 386 -6.27 16.73 -1.12
N PRO A 387 -5.94 17.95 -0.63
CA PRO A 387 -5.21 18.93 -1.43
C PRO A 387 -3.91 18.39 -2.05
N ASP A 388 -3.16 17.55 -1.31
CA ASP A 388 -1.93 16.93 -1.80
C ASP A 388 -2.17 15.97 -2.96
N ASP A 389 -3.24 15.17 -2.92
CA ASP A 389 -3.62 14.30 -4.03
C ASP A 389 -3.91 15.11 -5.30
N ILE A 390 -4.62 16.23 -5.16
CA ILE A 390 -4.92 17.14 -6.28
C ILE A 390 -3.64 17.81 -6.76
N ALA A 391 -2.74 18.19 -5.85
CA ALA A 391 -1.44 18.74 -6.17
C ALA A 391 -0.62 17.77 -7.03
N GLU A 392 -0.62 16.49 -6.67
CA GLU A 392 0.06 15.42 -7.39
C GLU A 392 -0.45 15.29 -8.84
N THR A 393 -1.77 15.36 -9.04
CA THR A 393 -2.31 15.35 -10.41
C THR A 393 -1.78 16.52 -11.25
N HIS A 394 -1.60 17.70 -10.65
CA HIS A 394 -1.02 18.85 -11.34
C HIS A 394 0.47 18.65 -11.57
N PHE A 395 1.22 18.19 -10.57
CA PHE A 395 2.64 17.96 -10.67
C PHE A 395 2.99 17.03 -11.83
N ILE A 396 2.32 15.88 -11.91
CA ILE A 396 2.57 14.90 -12.97
C ILE A 396 2.11 15.42 -14.34
N ARG A 397 1.04 16.22 -14.43
CA ARG A 397 0.66 16.91 -15.69
C ARG A 397 1.74 17.89 -16.16
N GLY A 398 2.43 18.54 -15.23
CA GLY A 398 3.61 19.34 -15.50
C GLY A 398 4.73 18.50 -16.12
N ASN A 399 5.06 17.37 -15.49
CA ASN A 399 6.06 16.43 -15.99
C ASN A 399 5.71 15.92 -17.40
N CYS A 400 4.45 15.50 -17.61
CA CYS A 400 3.98 15.03 -18.92
C CYS A 400 4.12 16.11 -20.01
N SER A 401 3.83 17.38 -19.67
CA SER A 401 3.97 18.50 -20.60
C SER A 401 5.44 18.73 -21.00
N LEU A 402 6.37 18.60 -20.05
CA LEU A 402 7.81 18.67 -20.34
C LEU A 402 8.31 17.48 -21.16
N LEU A 403 7.85 16.27 -20.86
CA LEU A 403 8.14 15.07 -21.66
C LEU A 403 7.63 15.22 -23.11
N GLN A 404 6.47 15.84 -23.30
CA GLN A 404 5.97 16.19 -24.63
C GLN A 404 6.87 17.19 -25.35
N VAL A 405 7.44 18.18 -24.65
CA VAL A 405 8.44 19.09 -25.23
C VAL A 405 9.68 18.31 -25.67
N LYS A 406 10.18 17.39 -24.83
CA LYS A 406 11.37 16.57 -25.13
C LYS A 406 11.23 15.79 -26.45
N LEU A 407 10.04 15.31 -26.80
CA LEU A 407 9.81 14.64 -28.08
C LEU A 407 10.15 15.51 -29.30
N GLY A 408 10.15 16.83 -29.16
CA GLY A 408 10.52 17.78 -30.23
C GLY A 408 12.02 18.00 -30.38
N HIS A 409 12.85 17.51 -29.45
CA HIS A 409 14.30 17.65 -29.53
C HIS A 409 14.95 16.49 -30.31
N PRO A 410 16.14 16.69 -30.91
CA PRO A 410 16.91 15.61 -31.49
C PRO A 410 17.23 14.49 -30.46
N PRO A 411 17.29 13.22 -30.88
CA PRO A 411 17.12 12.75 -32.27
C PRO A 411 15.66 12.72 -32.73
N VAL A 412 14.69 12.64 -31.82
CA VAL A 412 13.27 12.35 -32.11
C VAL A 412 12.61 13.38 -33.03
N SER A 413 12.80 14.68 -32.77
CA SER A 413 12.33 15.79 -33.63
C SER A 413 10.85 15.70 -34.06
N TYR A 414 9.97 15.28 -33.16
CA TYR A 414 8.56 15.02 -33.46
C TYR A 414 7.80 16.32 -33.76
N GLN A 415 7.26 16.46 -34.97
CA GLN A 415 6.71 17.73 -35.45
C GLN A 415 5.57 18.31 -34.58
N PRO A 416 4.60 17.52 -34.08
CA PRO A 416 3.59 18.03 -33.15
C PRO A 416 4.18 18.62 -31.86
N ALA A 417 5.25 18.02 -31.32
CA ALA A 417 5.93 18.55 -30.15
C ALA A 417 6.64 19.88 -30.43
N ILE A 418 7.38 19.97 -31.55
CA ILE A 418 8.04 21.20 -32.00
C ILE A 418 7.01 22.33 -32.17
N THR A 419 5.89 22.02 -32.82
CA THR A 419 4.84 23.01 -33.14
C THR A 419 4.17 23.54 -31.87
N ASN A 420 4.01 22.70 -30.84
CA ASN A 420 3.30 23.05 -29.61
C ASN A 420 4.24 23.42 -28.44
N ALA A 421 5.56 23.41 -28.64
CA ALA A 421 6.56 23.54 -27.55
C ALA A 421 6.29 24.72 -26.61
N VAL A 422 6.03 25.92 -27.16
CA VAL A 422 5.73 27.13 -26.37
C VAL A 422 4.46 26.96 -25.51
N GLN A 423 3.41 26.33 -26.06
CA GLN A 423 2.18 26.09 -25.32
C GLN A 423 2.36 25.02 -24.24
N LEU A 424 3.12 23.97 -24.53
CA LEU A 424 3.44 22.90 -23.58
C LEU A 424 4.24 23.44 -22.38
N LEU A 425 5.22 24.31 -22.61
CA LEU A 425 5.97 24.97 -21.53
C LEU A 425 5.09 25.87 -20.65
N LYS A 426 4.15 26.63 -21.26
CA LYS A 426 3.15 27.41 -20.52
C LYS A 426 2.21 26.53 -19.68
N ASN A 427 1.80 25.39 -20.23
CA ASN A 427 0.98 24.42 -19.51
C ASN A 427 1.76 23.85 -18.32
N ALA A 428 3.02 23.45 -18.52
CA ALA A 428 3.89 22.95 -17.46
C ALA A 428 4.02 23.96 -16.30
N ASP A 429 4.36 25.22 -16.57
CA ASP A 429 4.40 26.28 -15.55
C ASP A 429 3.07 26.41 -14.81
N THR A 430 1.95 26.45 -15.55
CA THR A 430 0.62 26.55 -14.93
C THR A 430 0.33 25.39 -14.00
N PHE A 431 0.67 24.17 -14.40
CA PHE A 431 0.46 22.99 -13.59
C PHE A 431 1.34 22.97 -12.33
N TYR A 432 2.63 23.22 -12.45
CA TYR A 432 3.51 23.29 -11.28
C TYR A 432 3.13 24.40 -10.30
N ARG A 433 2.69 25.56 -10.81
CA ARG A 433 2.16 26.64 -9.96
C ARG A 433 0.91 26.22 -9.22
N ASN A 434 0.03 25.43 -9.83
CA ASN A 434 -1.16 24.92 -9.14
C ASN A 434 -0.79 23.85 -8.11
N ALA A 435 0.13 22.94 -8.44
CA ALA A 435 0.66 21.96 -7.50
C ALA A 435 1.27 22.63 -6.26
N SER A 436 2.15 23.63 -6.45
CA SER A 436 2.80 24.36 -5.35
C SER A 436 1.85 25.12 -4.41
N LYS A 437 0.64 25.44 -4.86
CA LYS A 437 -0.38 26.10 -4.02
C LYS A 437 -1.14 25.11 -3.14
N LEU A 438 -1.17 23.84 -3.54
CA LEU A 438 -1.98 22.81 -2.94
C LEU A 438 -1.16 21.91 -2.00
N TYR A 439 0.09 21.59 -2.36
CA TYR A 439 0.99 20.83 -1.50
C TYR A 439 1.12 21.46 -0.11
N GLN A 440 0.87 20.66 0.91
CA GLN A 440 1.14 20.99 2.31
C GLN A 440 2.60 20.68 2.69
N ASP A 441 3.20 19.70 2.04
CA ASP A 441 4.62 19.40 2.19
C ASP A 441 5.48 20.51 1.56
N GLU A 442 6.32 21.14 2.39
CA GLU A 442 7.12 22.29 1.96
C GLU A 442 8.23 21.91 0.96
N GLU A 443 8.71 20.66 1.00
CA GLU A 443 9.68 20.16 0.03
C GLU A 443 9.02 19.99 -1.34
N GLN A 444 7.90 19.27 -1.45
CA GLN A 444 7.15 19.10 -2.70
C GLN A 444 6.68 20.43 -3.29
N LYS A 445 6.32 21.38 -2.43
CA LYS A 445 6.02 22.75 -2.83
C LYS A 445 7.24 23.46 -3.41
N ALA A 446 8.42 23.34 -2.81
CA ALA A 446 9.66 23.90 -3.33
C ALA A 446 10.05 23.25 -4.67
N ILE A 447 9.95 21.92 -4.79
CA ILE A 447 10.22 21.18 -6.05
C ILE A 447 9.29 21.69 -7.15
N SER A 448 7.99 21.83 -6.86
CA SER A 448 7.01 22.38 -7.80
C SER A 448 7.39 23.81 -8.25
N GLN A 449 7.80 24.68 -7.33
CA GLN A 449 8.23 26.05 -7.67
C GLN A 449 9.49 26.07 -8.54
N LEU A 450 10.46 25.19 -8.27
CA LEU A 450 11.65 25.01 -9.09
C LEU A 450 11.27 24.57 -10.51
N ARG A 451 10.47 23.50 -10.66
CA ARG A 451 10.06 22.99 -11.98
C ARG A 451 9.23 24.01 -12.78
N GLY A 452 8.41 24.82 -12.11
CA GLY A 452 7.74 25.96 -12.73
C GLY A 452 8.70 27.07 -13.21
N THR A 453 9.76 27.35 -12.44
CA THR A 453 10.81 28.30 -12.84
C THR A 453 11.61 27.79 -14.04
N VAL A 454 11.98 26.51 -14.05
CA VAL A 454 12.63 25.84 -15.19
C VAL A 454 11.76 25.97 -16.45
N SER A 455 10.46 25.69 -16.34
CA SER A 455 9.52 25.79 -17.45
C SER A 455 9.46 27.20 -18.04
N ARG A 456 9.46 28.24 -17.19
CA ARG A 456 9.50 29.66 -17.61
C ARG A 456 10.83 30.04 -18.25
N ALA A 457 11.95 29.56 -17.72
CA ALA A 457 13.29 29.81 -18.27
C ALA A 457 13.41 29.23 -19.68
N LEU A 458 13.00 27.97 -19.87
CA LEU A 458 12.97 27.31 -21.18
C LEU A 458 12.05 28.05 -22.17
N GLN A 459 10.89 28.52 -21.70
CA GLN A 459 9.97 29.30 -22.54
C GLN A 459 10.59 30.64 -23.00
N ALA A 460 11.37 31.29 -22.13
CA ALA A 460 12.02 32.57 -22.41
C ALA A 460 13.33 32.42 -23.20
N GLY A 461 13.88 31.20 -23.31
CA GLY A 461 15.22 30.97 -23.83
C GLY A 461 16.32 31.54 -22.93
N THR A 462 16.04 31.71 -21.64
CA THR A 462 17.00 32.23 -20.66
C THR A 462 17.91 31.11 -20.18
N ASP A 463 19.17 31.44 -19.88
CA ASP A 463 20.08 30.54 -19.18
C ASP A 463 19.48 30.04 -17.86
N LEU A 464 19.55 28.73 -17.65
CA LEU A 464 18.85 28.07 -16.54
C LEU A 464 19.48 28.43 -15.18
N GLU A 465 20.81 28.48 -15.11
CA GLU A 465 21.54 28.84 -13.89
C GLU A 465 21.20 30.27 -13.46
N THR A 466 21.18 31.20 -14.42
CA THR A 466 20.76 32.59 -14.21
C THR A 466 19.32 32.67 -13.71
N ALA A 467 18.39 31.95 -14.33
CA ALA A 467 16.97 31.98 -13.95
C ALA A 467 16.72 31.42 -12.54
N LEU A 468 17.38 30.32 -12.18
CA LEU A 468 17.25 29.70 -10.86
C LEU A 468 17.88 30.57 -9.75
N THR A 469 19.01 31.21 -10.03
CA THR A 469 19.65 32.17 -9.11
C THR A 469 18.74 33.38 -8.85
N GLN A 470 18.09 33.90 -9.89
CA GLN A 470 17.18 35.05 -9.77
C GLN A 470 15.86 34.72 -9.07
N ALA A 471 15.39 33.47 -9.17
CA ALA A 471 14.12 33.05 -8.59
C ALA A 471 14.12 33.05 -7.05
N ASN A 472 15.30 33.00 -6.42
CA ASN A 472 15.50 33.06 -4.97
C ASN A 472 14.52 32.15 -4.20
N LEU A 473 14.56 30.84 -4.49
CA LEU A 473 13.63 29.84 -3.95
C LEU A 473 13.80 29.56 -2.46
N GLY A 474 14.75 30.21 -1.77
CA GLY A 474 15.05 29.97 -0.37
C GLY A 474 15.74 28.63 -0.09
N GLN A 475 16.22 27.95 -1.13
CA GLN A 475 16.89 26.64 -1.06
C GLN A 475 18.40 26.76 -1.30
N SER A 476 19.17 25.78 -0.83
CA SER A 476 20.62 25.75 -1.03
C SER A 476 20.98 25.49 -2.50
N SER A 477 22.18 25.91 -2.90
CA SER A 477 22.67 25.64 -4.27
C SER A 477 22.86 24.14 -4.55
N GLU A 478 23.16 23.34 -3.52
CA GLU A 478 23.28 21.88 -3.65
C GLU A 478 21.91 21.24 -3.89
N TRP A 479 20.89 21.67 -3.15
CA TRP A 479 19.52 21.19 -3.36
C TRP A 479 19.03 21.53 -4.77
N ILE A 480 19.23 22.77 -5.23
CA ILE A 480 18.84 23.18 -6.60
C ILE A 480 19.53 22.31 -7.64
N ARG A 481 20.84 22.04 -7.47
CA ARG A 481 21.60 21.20 -8.41
C ARG A 481 21.05 19.78 -8.46
N SER A 482 20.85 19.15 -7.29
CA SER A 482 20.25 17.82 -7.20
C SER A 482 18.89 17.78 -7.89
N GLN A 483 18.02 18.77 -7.67
CA GLN A 483 16.71 18.80 -8.33
C GLN A 483 16.78 18.98 -9.85
N VAL A 484 17.80 19.67 -10.38
CA VAL A 484 18.03 19.78 -11.82
C VAL A 484 18.58 18.47 -12.39
N GLU A 485 19.46 17.79 -11.65
CA GLU A 485 19.97 16.45 -11.98
C GLU A 485 18.81 15.45 -12.06
N ASP A 486 17.92 15.43 -11.07
CA ASP A 486 16.70 14.60 -11.08
C ASP A 486 15.85 14.87 -12.34
N MET A 487 15.65 16.15 -12.72
CA MET A 487 14.90 16.50 -13.93
C MET A 487 15.61 16.04 -15.22
N LEU A 488 16.94 15.92 -15.23
CA LEU A 488 17.70 15.41 -16.37
C LEU A 488 17.59 13.89 -16.46
N GLU A 489 17.71 13.20 -15.34
CA GLU A 489 17.55 11.74 -15.22
C GLU A 489 16.14 11.29 -15.60
N ASP A 490 15.11 11.97 -15.09
CA ASP A 490 13.70 11.80 -15.49
C ASP A 490 13.45 12.17 -16.95
N GLY A 491 14.42 12.84 -17.59
CA GLY A 491 14.30 13.28 -18.96
C GLY A 491 13.27 14.39 -19.16
N LEU A 492 13.00 15.22 -18.15
CA LEU A 492 12.10 16.36 -18.26
C LEU A 492 12.75 17.54 -19.00
N ILE A 493 14.08 17.62 -18.96
CA ILE A 493 14.86 18.67 -19.63
C ILE A 493 16.05 18.07 -20.37
N VAL A 494 16.70 18.90 -21.20
CA VAL A 494 17.94 18.58 -21.90
C VAL A 494 18.90 19.74 -21.68
N LEU A 495 20.15 19.45 -21.29
CA LEU A 495 21.20 20.47 -21.27
C LEU A 495 21.55 20.82 -22.72
N ASN A 496 21.40 22.09 -23.10
CA ASN A 496 21.89 22.56 -24.39
C ASN A 496 23.42 22.44 -24.39
N ALA A 497 23.99 21.69 -25.34
CA ALA A 497 25.43 21.50 -25.51
C ALA A 497 26.22 22.76 -25.94
N SER A 498 25.68 23.96 -25.71
CA SER A 498 26.23 25.23 -26.21
C SER A 498 26.89 26.09 -25.13
N THR A 499 27.14 25.56 -23.94
CA THR A 499 27.76 26.28 -22.81
C THR A 499 28.91 25.50 -22.15
N THR A 500 29.75 24.85 -22.96
CA THR A 500 31.14 24.52 -22.59
C THR A 500 32.11 25.39 -23.37
#